data_AF-A0A7W0REP1-F1
#
_entry.id   AF-A0A7W0REP1-F1
#
_cell.length_a   1.000
_cell.length_b   1.000
_cell.length_c   1.000
_cell.angle_alpha   90.00
_cell.angle_beta   90.00
_cell.angle_gamma   90.00
#
_symmetry.space_group_name_H-M   'P 1'
#
loop_
_entity.id
_entity.type
_entity.pdbx_description
1 polymer ?
#
loop_
_entity_poly.entity_id
_entity_poly.type
_entity_poly.pdbx_seq_one_letter_code
_entity_poly.pdbx_strand_id
1 'polypeptide(L)'
;MAPGDTVNVSIDAEGPQRSDLAPDVAAALDAEPAAGAFFDSLAQFYRRAYLRWIDATKRSPDRRAARIAEMIELLKAGHRERPGS
;
A
#
# COMPACT_ATOMS: atom_id res chain seq x y z
N MET A 1 -23.20 4.25 1.84
CA MET A 1 -22.54 5.28 1.02
C MET A 1 -21.25 5.64 1.72
N ALA A 2 -20.10 5.38 1.10
CA ALA A 2 -18.80 5.87 1.57
C ALA A 2 -17.91 6.14 0.35
N PRO A 3 -17.12 7.22 0.41
CA PRO A 3 -16.76 8.13 -0.69
C PRO A 3 -15.72 7.50 -1.63
N GLY A 4 -15.66 7.84 -2.92
CA GLY A 4 -15.88 9.14 -3.52
C GLY A 4 -14.53 9.67 -4.02
N ASP A 5 -14.55 10.08 -5.28
CA ASP A 5 -13.63 11.02 -5.92
C ASP A 5 -12.38 10.46 -6.62
N THR A 6 -12.54 10.35 -7.94
CA THR A 6 -11.55 10.47 -9.01
C THR A 6 -10.51 11.55 -8.74
N VAL A 7 -9.23 11.17 -8.60
CA VAL A 7 -8.13 12.13 -8.71
C VAL A 7 -6.96 11.53 -9.46
N ASN A 8 -6.66 12.15 -10.59
CA ASN A 8 -5.56 11.85 -11.50
C ASN A 8 -4.27 12.48 -10.95
N VAL A 9 -3.49 11.73 -10.17
CA VAL A 9 -2.19 12.21 -9.65
C VAL A 9 -1.08 11.54 -10.45
N SER A 10 -0.48 12.30 -11.36
CA SER A 10 0.87 12.03 -11.88
C SER A 10 1.85 12.15 -10.73
N ILE A 11 2.46 11.03 -10.34
CA ILE A 11 3.58 11.03 -9.39
C ILE A 11 4.85 11.12 -10.24
N ASP A 12 5.32 12.35 -10.39
CA ASP A 12 6.72 12.59 -10.69
C ASP A 12 7.53 12.16 -9.46
N ALA A 13 8.59 11.41 -9.70
CA ALA A 13 9.23 10.51 -8.74
C ALA A 13 10.08 11.25 -7.67
N GLU A 14 9.48 12.16 -6.89
CA GLU A 14 10.11 12.82 -5.73
C GLU A 14 9.10 13.04 -4.58
N GLY A 15 8.16 12.10 -4.40
CA GLY A 15 7.26 12.03 -3.24
C GLY A 15 7.85 11.26 -2.05
N PRO A 16 7.23 11.29 -0.85
CA PRO A 16 7.82 10.82 0.42
C PRO A 16 8.46 9.43 0.26
N GLN A 17 9.75 9.36 0.62
CA GLN A 17 10.56 8.16 0.48
C GLN A 17 9.87 6.98 1.15
N ARG A 18 10.04 5.78 0.60
CA ARG A 18 9.58 4.51 1.21
C ARG A 18 9.99 4.38 2.69
N SER A 19 10.98 5.14 3.14
CA SER A 19 11.42 5.33 4.53
C SER A 19 10.38 5.94 5.48
N ASP A 20 9.39 6.69 4.98
CA ASP A 20 8.27 7.23 5.78
C ASP A 20 7.18 6.17 6.03
N LEU A 21 7.20 5.06 5.27
CA LEU A 21 6.31 3.93 5.50
C LEU A 21 6.72 3.18 6.77
N ALA A 22 5.78 2.44 7.34
CA ALA A 22 6.11 1.54 8.43
C ALA A 22 7.23 0.57 8.00
N PRO A 23 8.20 0.27 8.89
CA PRO A 23 9.41 -0.47 8.52
C PRO A 23 9.11 -1.83 7.90
N ASP A 24 8.08 -2.54 8.39
CA ASP A 24 7.65 -3.83 7.84
C ASP A 24 7.13 -3.71 6.40
N VAL A 25 6.43 -2.59 6.09
CA VAL A 25 5.86 -2.33 4.76
C VAL A 25 6.96 -1.93 3.78
N ALA A 26 7.87 -1.06 4.22
CA ALA A 26 9.03 -0.66 3.43
C ALA A 26 9.89 -1.89 3.09
N ALA A 27 10.19 -2.74 4.09
CA ALA A 27 10.96 -3.97 3.89
C ALA A 27 10.28 -4.94 2.90
N ALA A 28 8.95 -5.10 2.99
CA ALA A 28 8.22 -5.97 2.07
C ALA A 28 8.19 -5.43 0.62
N LEU A 29 8.09 -4.11 0.44
CA LEU A 29 8.16 -3.47 -0.87
C LEU A 29 9.59 -3.45 -1.45
N ASP A 30 10.60 -3.43 -0.58
CA ASP A 30 12.03 -3.53 -0.97
C ASP A 30 12.38 -4.96 -1.40
N ALA A 31 11.87 -5.96 -0.68
CA ALA A 31 12.01 -7.36 -1.05
C ALA A 31 11.36 -7.67 -2.41
N GLU A 32 10.25 -7.00 -2.75
CA GLU A 32 9.51 -7.22 -3.99
C GLU A 32 9.46 -5.93 -4.84
N PRO A 33 10.51 -5.64 -5.64
CA PRO A 33 10.62 -4.38 -6.37
C PRO A 33 9.50 -4.15 -7.40
N ALA A 34 8.90 -5.22 -7.95
CA ALA A 34 7.74 -5.11 -8.83
C ALA A 34 6.50 -4.54 -8.11
N ALA A 35 6.22 -5.03 -6.90
CA ALA A 35 5.17 -4.49 -6.05
C ALA A 35 5.48 -3.06 -5.61
N GLY A 36 6.75 -2.81 -5.24
CA GLY A 36 7.26 -1.50 -4.88
C GLY A 36 7.07 -0.45 -5.97
N ALA A 37 7.37 -0.79 -7.22
CA ALA A 37 7.18 0.09 -8.38
C ALA A 37 5.71 0.38 -8.65
N PHE A 38 4.84 -0.63 -8.58
CA PHE A 38 3.41 -0.44 -8.73
C PHE A 38 2.83 0.43 -7.61
N PHE A 39 3.22 0.18 -6.36
CA PHE A 39 2.82 0.99 -5.21
C PHE A 39 3.27 2.44 -5.32
N ASP A 40 4.49 2.68 -5.82
CA ASP A 40 5.01 4.03 -6.05
C ASP A 40 4.21 4.79 -7.12
N SER A 41 3.79 4.08 -8.16
CA SER A 41 2.91 4.60 -9.21
C SER A 41 1.48 4.88 -8.72
N LEU A 42 1.03 4.30 -7.60
CA LEU A 42 -0.31 4.54 -7.07
C LEU A 42 -0.48 5.96 -6.53
N ALA A 43 -1.65 6.56 -6.78
CA ALA A 43 -2.05 7.81 -6.16
C ALA A 43 -1.98 7.74 -4.62
N GLN A 44 -1.68 8.87 -3.98
CA GLN A 44 -1.49 8.93 -2.52
C GLN A 44 -2.70 8.41 -1.73
N PHE A 45 -3.91 8.53 -2.29
CA PHE A 45 -5.13 8.00 -1.69
C PHE A 45 -5.09 6.47 -1.53
N TYR A 46 -4.73 5.72 -2.58
CA TYR A 46 -4.64 4.26 -2.53
C TYR A 46 -3.54 3.80 -1.57
N ARG A 47 -2.39 4.47 -1.60
CA ARG A 47 -1.29 4.23 -0.65
C ARG A 47 -1.78 4.39 0.79
N ARG A 48 -2.47 5.49 1.11
CA ARG A 48 -3.06 5.72 2.44
C ARG A 48 -4.14 4.71 2.81
N ALA A 49 -4.93 4.23 1.84
CA ALA A 49 -5.94 3.20 2.08
C ALA A 49 -5.30 1.87 2.52
N TYR A 50 -4.25 1.43 1.82
CA TYR A 50 -3.48 0.25 2.21
C TYR A 50 -2.82 0.42 3.58
N LEU A 51 -2.18 1.58 3.84
CA LEU A 51 -1.55 1.85 5.13
C LEU A 51 -2.57 1.84 6.28
N ARG A 52 -3.76 2.43 6.11
CA ARG A 52 -4.84 2.36 7.11
C ARG A 52 -5.35 0.94 7.31
N TRP A 53 -5.42 0.13 6.25
CA TRP A 53 -5.85 -1.26 6.32
C TRP A 53 -4.87 -2.13 7.11
N ILE A 54 -3.57 -1.85 6.98
CA ILE A 54 -2.50 -2.47 7.77
C ILE A 54 -2.52 -1.94 9.22
N ASP A 55 -2.65 -0.63 9.43
CA ASP A 55 -2.72 -0.03 10.77
C ASP A 55 -3.94 -0.51 11.58
N ALA A 56 -5.04 -0.83 10.91
CA ALA A 56 -6.22 -1.45 11.55
C ALA A 56 -5.90 -2.81 12.22
N THR A 57 -4.78 -3.46 11.87
CA THR A 57 -4.29 -4.69 12.53
C THR A 57 -3.40 -4.43 13.73
N LYS A 58 -3.25 -3.17 14.20
CA LYS A 58 -2.44 -2.77 15.37
C LYS A 58 -2.65 -3.65 16.61
N ARG A 59 -3.86 -4.16 16.85
CA ARG A 59 -4.17 -5.03 18.00
C ARG A 59 -3.77 -6.50 17.80
N SER A 60 -3.29 -6.87 16.62
CA SER A 60 -2.95 -8.23 16.22
C SER A 60 -1.70 -8.22 15.34
N PRO A 61 -0.50 -8.06 15.93
CA PRO A 61 0.75 -7.99 15.18
C PRO A 61 1.01 -9.26 14.34
N ASP A 62 0.55 -10.43 14.80
CA ASP A 62 0.58 -11.69 14.05
C ASP A 62 -0.12 -11.59 12.67
N ARG A 63 -1.27 -10.89 12.62
CA ARG A 63 -2.01 -10.66 11.37
C ARG A 63 -1.42 -9.56 10.51
N ARG A 64 -0.61 -8.66 11.07
CA ARG A 64 0.01 -7.56 10.32
C ARG A 64 0.93 -8.10 9.24
N ALA A 65 1.75 -9.11 9.55
CA ALA A 65 2.64 -9.73 8.57
C ALA A 65 1.86 -10.37 7.41
N ALA A 66 0.79 -11.13 7.70
CA ALA A 66 -0.08 -11.71 6.69
C ALA A 66 -0.75 -10.64 5.81
N ARG A 67 -1.19 -9.53 6.41
CA ARG A 67 -1.78 -8.38 5.71
C ARG A 67 -0.81 -7.71 4.74
N ILE A 68 0.44 -7.57 5.15
CA ILE A 68 1.49 -6.97 4.32
C ILE A 68 1.79 -7.91 3.14
N ALA A 69 1.96 -9.21 3.39
CA ALA A 69 2.13 -10.19 2.33
C ALA A 69 0.96 -10.15 1.33
N GLU A 70 -0.27 -10.07 1.82
CA GLU A 70 -1.45 -9.95 0.97
C GLU A 70 -1.47 -8.64 0.16
N MET A 71 -1.07 -7.51 0.76
CA MET A 71 -0.89 -6.26 0.01
C MET A 71 0.11 -6.43 -1.14
N ILE A 72 1.26 -7.06 -0.89
CA ILE A 72 2.29 -7.28 -1.91
C ILE A 72 1.76 -8.13 -3.07
N GLU A 73 1.07 -9.23 -2.77
CA GLU A 73 0.46 -10.09 -3.79
C GLU A 73 -0.60 -9.34 -4.63
N LEU A 74 -1.42 -8.49 -4.00
CA LEU A 74 -2.38 -7.63 -4.69
C LEU A 74 -1.68 -6.62 -5.61
N LEU A 75 -0.62 -5.97 -5.13
CA LEU A 75 0.15 -5.02 -5.92
C LEU A 75 0.83 -5.71 -7.11
N LYS A 76 1.36 -6.93 -6.93
CA LYS A 76 1.92 -7.76 -8.01
C LYS A 76 0.87 -8.15 -9.04
N ALA A 77 -0.35 -8.42 -8.59
CA ALA A 77 -1.49 -8.68 -9.46
C ALA A 77 -2.06 -7.40 -10.12
N GLY A 78 -1.52 -6.21 -9.81
CA GLY A 78 -2.00 -4.93 -10.35
C GLY A 78 -3.28 -4.42 -9.69
N HIS A 79 -3.66 -4.97 -8.54
CA HIS A 79 -4.81 -4.50 -7.76
C HIS A 79 -4.44 -3.23 -6.98
N ARG A 80 -5.05 -2.13 -7.39
CA ARG A 80 -4.93 -0.82 -6.71
C ARG A 80 -5.80 -0.71 -5.45
N GLU A 81 -6.67 -1.69 -5.19
CA GLU A 81 -7.69 -1.65 -4.14
C GLU A 81 -7.64 -2.92 -3.29
N ARG A 82 -7.87 -2.79 -1.97
CA ARG A 82 -7.93 -3.90 -1.02
C ARG A 82 -9.11 -4.85 -1.33
N PRO A 83 -9.03 -6.15 -0.99
CA PRO A 83 -10.15 -7.07 -1.12
C PRO A 83 -11.31 -6.61 -0.22
N GLY A 84 -12.49 -6.43 -0.83
CA GLY A 84 -13.72 -5.98 -0.16
C GLY A 84 -13.94 -4.47 -0.17
N SER A 85 -13.47 -3.75 -1.20
CA SER A 85 -13.93 -2.40 -1.53
C SER A 85 -15.02 -2.41 -2.59
#